data_AF-A0A812MV30-F1
#
_entry.id   AF-A0A812MV30-F1
#
_cell.length_a   1.000
_cell.length_b   1.000
_cell.length_c   1.000
_cell.angle_alpha   90.00
_cell.angle_beta   90.00
_cell.angle_gamma   90.00
#
_symmetry.space_group_name_H-M   'P 1'
#
loop_
_entity.id
_entity.type
_entity.pdbx_description
1 polymer ?
#
loop_
_entity_poly.entity_id
_entity_poly.type
_entity_poly.pdbx_seq_one_letter_code
_entity_poly.pdbx_strand_id
1 'polypeptide(L)'
;MGLCPSRHRRSVDVDVVFSFIELGDLPGLMKFTPSNFSWSNGTLPPLHFAILQGMSRGRHDIHLRIVEWMLNAGADPHHQAPYFRIPGVFPDSNKSAMVKLSVGPPNSPSATIEVAYAGHSAISLSVAWLKALHRSPTASHGQRGNSVSTHSAQTHIQYFESILAVIARAMDARRTQASVDQGVINRWEVMRDMTETHNVTFETAGGAVTCHDIVLMAASPVLKALLRSPMKEAASKSIAVEETPRAGVALFL
;
A
#
# COMPACT_ATOMS: atom_id res chain seq x y z
N MET A 1 -8.97 43.14 -9.93
CA MET A 1 -9.87 42.03 -9.52
C MET A 1 -9.99 41.05 -10.67
N GLY A 2 -9.06 40.10 -10.75
CA GLY A 2 -9.10 39.03 -11.76
C GLY A 2 -9.76 37.80 -11.14
N LEU A 3 -10.98 37.48 -11.57
CA LEU A 3 -11.66 36.24 -11.23
C LEU A 3 -10.95 35.10 -11.97
N CYS A 4 -10.18 34.28 -11.23
CA CYS A 4 -9.72 32.99 -11.74
C CYS A 4 -10.92 32.07 -11.95
N PRO A 5 -11.14 31.54 -13.17
CA PRO A 5 -12.17 30.53 -13.37
C PRO A 5 -11.65 29.19 -12.83
N SER A 6 -12.09 28.83 -11.63
CA SER A 6 -11.97 27.49 -11.06
C SER A 6 -12.88 26.51 -11.82
N ARG A 7 -12.51 26.18 -13.06
CA ARG A 7 -13.16 25.13 -13.86
C ARG A 7 -12.46 23.79 -13.63
N HIS A 8 -13.26 22.87 -13.09
CA HIS A 8 -13.08 21.43 -13.01
C HIS A 8 -12.14 20.82 -14.06
N ARG A 9 -10.90 20.50 -13.68
CA ARG A 9 -10.22 19.30 -14.19
C ARG A 9 -10.80 18.11 -13.41
N ARG A 10 -11.89 17.49 -13.88
CA ARG A 10 -11.96 16.02 -13.75
C ARG A 10 -10.82 15.54 -14.64
N SER A 11 -9.67 15.23 -14.06
CA SER A 11 -8.46 15.03 -14.84
C SER A 11 -8.66 13.80 -15.72
N VAL A 12 -8.35 13.94 -17.00
CA VAL A 12 -8.33 12.85 -18.00
C VAL A 12 -7.61 11.60 -17.45
N ASP A 13 -6.64 11.81 -16.56
CA ASP A 13 -5.88 10.77 -15.87
C ASP A 13 -6.74 9.81 -15.01
N VAL A 14 -7.84 10.30 -14.40
CA VAL A 14 -8.73 9.45 -13.60
C VAL A 14 -9.46 8.47 -14.49
N ASP A 15 -10.11 8.94 -15.56
CA ASP A 15 -10.88 8.07 -16.45
C ASP A 15 -9.99 7.01 -17.13
N VAL A 16 -8.74 7.38 -17.45
CA VAL A 16 -7.73 6.46 -18.00
C VAL A 16 -7.40 5.34 -17.01
N VAL A 17 -7.15 5.66 -15.74
CA VAL A 17 -6.87 4.66 -14.69
C VAL A 17 -8.05 3.70 -14.51
N PHE A 18 -9.27 4.21 -14.41
CA PHE A 18 -10.47 3.35 -14.28
C PHE A 18 -10.66 2.46 -15.51
N SER A 19 -10.38 2.96 -16.71
CA SER A 19 -10.49 2.19 -17.95
C SER A 19 -9.51 1.00 -17.97
N PHE A 20 -8.25 1.22 -17.60
CA PHE A 20 -7.27 0.12 -17.54
C PHE A 20 -7.59 -0.90 -16.45
N ILE A 21 -8.12 -0.45 -15.30
CA ILE A 21 -8.62 -1.36 -14.27
C ILE A 21 -9.76 -2.21 -14.84
N GLU A 22 -10.75 -1.60 -15.49
CA GLU A 22 -11.88 -2.34 -16.09
C GLU A 22 -11.42 -3.32 -17.17
N LEU A 23 -10.47 -2.93 -18.01
CA LEU A 23 -9.89 -3.79 -19.04
C LEU A 23 -9.03 -4.92 -18.46
N GLY A 24 -8.58 -4.81 -17.20
CA GLY A 24 -7.64 -5.76 -16.61
C GLY A 24 -6.23 -5.62 -17.22
N ASP A 25 -5.87 -4.44 -17.74
CA ASP A 25 -4.59 -4.19 -18.38
C ASP A 25 -3.61 -3.57 -17.37
N LEU A 26 -2.92 -4.44 -16.63
CA LEU A 26 -1.90 -4.03 -15.67
C LEU A 26 -0.72 -3.28 -16.34
N PRO A 27 -0.13 -3.73 -17.45
CA PRO A 27 0.92 -2.97 -18.14
C PRO A 27 0.50 -1.55 -18.54
N GLY A 28 -0.71 -1.40 -19.09
CA GLY A 28 -1.29 -0.09 -19.42
C GLY A 28 -1.47 0.77 -18.16
N LEU A 29 -2.07 0.19 -17.12
CA LEU A 29 -2.24 0.87 -15.83
C LEU A 29 -0.91 1.39 -15.26
N MET A 30 0.13 0.56 -15.24
CA MET A 30 1.47 0.92 -14.76
C MET A 30 2.10 2.05 -15.58
N LYS A 31 1.91 2.03 -16.89
CA LYS A 31 2.52 3.00 -17.81
C LYS A 31 1.84 4.37 -17.76
N PHE A 32 0.54 4.40 -17.54
CA PHE A 32 -0.27 5.61 -17.69
C PHE A 32 -0.77 6.20 -16.37
N THR A 33 -0.52 5.55 -15.23
CA THR A 33 -0.81 6.15 -13.92
C THR A 33 0.27 7.17 -13.54
N PRO A 34 -0.08 8.45 -13.34
CA PRO A 34 0.88 9.46 -12.87
C PRO A 34 1.47 9.11 -11.50
N SER A 35 2.73 9.48 -11.25
CA SER A 35 3.38 9.25 -9.95
C SER A 35 2.70 9.99 -8.78
N ASN A 36 2.00 11.08 -9.06
CA ASN A 36 1.23 11.87 -8.10
C ASN A 36 -0.29 11.59 -8.18
N PHE A 37 -0.68 10.45 -8.75
CA PHE A 37 -2.09 10.08 -8.87
C PHE A 37 -2.76 9.98 -7.48
N SER A 38 -3.93 10.61 -7.34
CA SER A 38 -4.70 10.54 -6.09
C SER A 38 -5.61 9.31 -6.10
N TRP A 39 -5.26 8.34 -5.25
CA TRP A 39 -6.01 7.10 -5.05
C TRP A 39 -7.33 7.26 -4.29
N SER A 40 -7.67 8.47 -3.85
CA SER A 40 -8.95 8.80 -3.18
C SER A 40 -9.97 9.45 -4.12
N ASN A 41 -9.67 9.52 -5.41
CA ASN A 41 -10.55 10.15 -6.39
C ASN A 41 -11.80 9.32 -6.71
N GLY A 42 -12.89 10.01 -7.03
CA GLY A 42 -14.12 9.40 -7.53
C GLY A 42 -15.15 9.04 -6.45
N THR A 43 -16.32 8.59 -6.90
CA THR A 43 -17.41 8.14 -6.02
C THR A 43 -17.18 6.75 -5.45
N LEU A 44 -16.43 5.93 -6.19
CA LEU A 44 -15.92 4.64 -5.78
C LEU A 44 -14.40 4.72 -5.94
N PRO A 45 -13.61 4.67 -4.86
CA PRO A 45 -12.16 4.78 -4.98
C PRO A 45 -11.60 3.70 -5.91
N PRO A 46 -10.53 3.98 -6.67
CA PRO A 46 -9.95 3.05 -7.63
C PRO A 46 -9.69 1.67 -7.03
N LEU A 47 -9.20 1.60 -5.79
CA LEU A 47 -8.89 0.33 -5.12
C LEU A 47 -10.15 -0.52 -4.90
N HIS A 48 -11.24 0.10 -4.46
CA HIS A 48 -12.55 -0.57 -4.33
C HIS A 48 -13.07 -1.01 -5.70
N PHE A 49 -12.91 -0.15 -6.72
CA PHE A 49 -13.32 -0.47 -8.08
C PHE A 49 -12.56 -1.69 -8.62
N ALA A 50 -11.24 -1.77 -8.44
CA ALA A 50 -10.43 -2.91 -8.87
C ALA A 50 -10.85 -4.22 -8.21
N ILE A 51 -11.15 -4.21 -6.90
CA ILE A 51 -11.67 -5.37 -6.16
C ILE A 51 -13.03 -5.81 -6.74
N LEU A 52 -13.94 -4.86 -6.96
CA LEU A 52 -15.28 -5.16 -7.45
C LEU A 52 -15.30 -5.61 -8.92
N GLN A 53 -14.35 -5.14 -9.75
CA GLN A 53 -14.19 -5.60 -11.13
C GLN A 53 -13.69 -7.04 -11.18
N GLY A 54 -12.76 -7.43 -10.30
CA GLY A 54 -12.32 -8.83 -10.20
C GLY A 54 -13.49 -9.77 -9.91
N MET A 55 -14.33 -9.40 -8.93
CA MET A 55 -15.55 -10.13 -8.62
C MET A 55 -16.53 -10.16 -9.81
N SER A 56 -16.82 -9.01 -10.43
CA SER A 56 -17.89 -8.89 -11.45
C SER A 56 -17.53 -9.53 -12.79
N ARG A 57 -16.24 -9.51 -13.17
CA ARG A 57 -15.76 -10.02 -14.46
C ARG A 57 -15.20 -11.44 -14.38
N GLY A 58 -15.06 -12.01 -13.19
CA GLY A 58 -14.53 -13.37 -12.98
C GLY A 58 -13.04 -13.54 -13.29
N ARG A 59 -12.32 -12.44 -13.60
CA ARG A 59 -10.87 -12.44 -13.87
C ARG A 59 -10.09 -12.18 -12.58
N HIS A 60 -10.23 -13.10 -11.62
CA HIS A 60 -9.73 -12.89 -10.26
C HIS A 60 -8.21 -12.69 -10.19
N ASP A 61 -7.45 -13.44 -10.97
CA ASP A 61 -5.99 -13.42 -11.02
C ASP A 61 -5.44 -12.06 -11.47
N ILE A 62 -5.95 -11.52 -12.57
CA ILE A 62 -5.49 -10.23 -13.11
C ILE A 62 -5.84 -9.08 -12.18
N HIS A 63 -7.04 -9.10 -11.59
CA HIS A 63 -7.47 -8.06 -10.67
C HIS A 63 -6.76 -8.16 -9.31
N LEU A 64 -6.36 -9.37 -8.87
CA LEU A 64 -5.52 -9.54 -7.69
C LEU A 64 -4.14 -8.89 -7.91
N ARG A 65 -3.53 -9.08 -9.08
CA ARG A 65 -2.26 -8.44 -9.46
C ARG A 65 -2.39 -6.91 -9.57
N ILE A 66 -3.50 -6.42 -10.11
CA ILE A 66 -3.80 -4.99 -10.15
C ILE A 66 -3.90 -4.41 -8.74
N VAL A 67 -4.66 -5.05 -7.85
CA VAL A 67 -4.80 -4.61 -6.45
C VAL A 67 -3.45 -4.59 -5.74
N GLU A 68 -2.65 -5.64 -5.89
CA GLU A 68 -1.30 -5.71 -5.33
C GLU A 68 -0.42 -4.56 -5.83
N TRP A 69 -0.43 -4.29 -7.13
CA TRP A 69 0.31 -3.18 -7.70
C TRP A 69 -0.17 -1.82 -7.18
N MET A 70 -1.49 -1.58 -7.11
CA MET A 70 -2.05 -0.32 -6.61
C MET A 70 -1.65 -0.05 -5.15
N LEU A 71 -1.63 -1.09 -4.32
CA LEU A 71 -1.13 -0.99 -2.95
C LEU A 71 0.35 -0.63 -2.93
N ASN A 72 1.18 -1.22 -3.78
CA ASN A 72 2.58 -0.83 -3.88
C ASN A 72 2.77 0.60 -4.43
N ALA A 73 1.84 1.06 -5.27
CA ALA A 73 1.83 2.42 -5.83
C ALA A 73 1.22 3.48 -4.91
N GLY A 74 0.85 3.13 -3.67
CA GLY A 74 0.42 4.07 -2.64
C GLY A 74 -1.09 4.16 -2.39
N ALA A 75 -1.91 3.28 -2.98
CA ALA A 75 -3.33 3.23 -2.66
C ALA A 75 -3.55 2.87 -1.18
N ASP A 76 -4.37 3.63 -0.46
CA ASP A 76 -4.64 3.39 0.96
C ASP A 76 -5.82 2.41 1.15
N PRO A 77 -5.59 1.20 1.72
CA PRO A 77 -6.66 0.24 1.98
C PRO A 77 -7.62 0.66 3.11
N HIS A 78 -7.25 1.67 3.92
CA HIS A 78 -8.12 2.22 4.98
C HIS A 78 -9.03 3.34 4.48
N HIS A 79 -8.73 3.94 3.32
CA HIS A 79 -9.55 4.99 2.74
C HIS A 79 -10.98 4.49 2.52
N GLN A 80 -11.96 5.25 3.00
CA GLN A 80 -13.37 4.89 2.90
C GLN A 80 -13.99 5.47 1.64
N ALA A 81 -14.82 4.68 0.96
CA ALA A 81 -15.64 5.20 -0.11
C ALA A 81 -16.62 6.25 0.43
N PRO A 82 -16.79 7.41 -0.23
CA PRO A 82 -17.61 8.49 0.27
C PRO A 82 -19.09 8.09 0.39
N TYR A 83 -19.77 8.58 1.41
CA TYR A 83 -21.23 8.52 1.48
C TYR A 83 -21.80 9.55 0.50
N PHE A 84 -22.52 9.08 -0.52
CA PHE A 84 -23.29 9.98 -1.37
C PHE A 84 -24.58 10.38 -0.65
N ARG A 85 -24.57 11.51 0.08
CA ARG A 85 -25.81 12.20 0.45
C ARG A 85 -26.03 13.32 -0.55
N ILE A 86 -27.10 13.24 -1.33
CA ILE A 86 -27.66 14.43 -2.02
C ILE A 86 -28.81 14.92 -1.14
N PRO A 87 -28.63 16.00 -0.35
CA PRO A 87 -29.72 16.57 0.43
C PRO A 87 -30.85 17.02 -0.51
N GLY A 88 -32.08 16.57 -0.27
CA GLY A 88 -33.28 17.08 -0.93
C GLY A 88 -33.76 16.37 -2.20
N VAL A 89 -33.02 15.43 -2.78
CA VAL A 89 -33.48 14.66 -3.97
C VAL A 89 -33.90 13.24 -3.60
N PHE A 90 -33.19 12.61 -2.66
CA PHE A 90 -33.56 11.31 -2.11
C PHE A 90 -33.37 11.32 -0.59
N PRO A 91 -34.43 11.61 0.19
CA PRO A 91 -34.33 11.74 1.64
C PRO A 91 -33.80 10.48 2.33
N ASP A 92 -34.05 9.31 1.74
CA ASP A 92 -33.81 7.99 2.37
C ASP A 92 -33.07 6.96 1.47
N SER A 93 -32.47 7.35 0.34
CA SER A 93 -31.93 6.33 -0.59
C SER A 93 -30.52 5.86 -0.22
N ASN A 94 -30.44 4.95 0.75
CA ASN A 94 -29.31 4.00 0.90
C ASN A 94 -29.19 3.03 -0.31
N LYS A 95 -30.06 3.15 -1.32
CA LYS A 95 -30.17 2.27 -2.50
C LYS A 95 -29.15 2.56 -3.61
N SER A 96 -28.48 3.71 -3.61
CA SER A 96 -27.62 4.13 -4.74
C SER A 96 -26.16 3.66 -4.66
N ALA A 97 -25.72 3.11 -3.52
CA ALA A 97 -24.33 2.70 -3.30
C ALA A 97 -24.17 1.19 -3.02
N MET A 98 -24.95 0.37 -3.72
CA MET A 98 -24.92 -1.10 -3.60
C MET A 98 -24.21 -1.72 -4.82
N VAL A 99 -23.45 -2.78 -4.59
CA VAL A 99 -23.03 -3.71 -5.65
C VAL A 99 -23.79 -5.02 -5.49
N LYS A 100 -24.29 -5.53 -6.62
CA LYS A 100 -25.07 -6.78 -6.67
C LYS A 100 -24.25 -7.87 -7.34
N LEU A 101 -24.32 -9.06 -6.79
CA LEU A 101 -23.75 -10.27 -7.36
C LEU A 101 -24.85 -11.32 -7.49
N SER A 102 -25.10 -11.77 -8.71
CA SER A 102 -25.99 -12.89 -8.98
C SER A 102 -25.21 -14.19 -8.86
N VAL A 103 -25.52 -14.99 -7.85
CA VAL A 103 -24.92 -16.31 -7.61
C VAL A 103 -25.94 -17.37 -7.96
N GLY A 104 -25.65 -18.18 -8.99
CA GLY A 104 -26.51 -19.28 -9.40
C GLY A 104 -26.16 -19.84 -10.77
N PRO A 105 -26.75 -20.99 -11.15
CA PRO A 105 -26.62 -21.53 -12.49
C PRO A 105 -27.20 -20.56 -13.54
N PRO A 106 -26.67 -20.51 -14.77
CA PRO A 106 -27.11 -19.60 -15.82
C PRO A 106 -28.60 -19.75 -16.23
N ASN A 107 -29.26 -20.84 -15.82
CA ASN A 107 -30.65 -21.17 -16.18
C ASN A 107 -31.53 -21.46 -14.94
N SER A 108 -31.24 -20.83 -13.80
CA SER A 108 -32.02 -21.00 -12.56
C SER A 108 -32.16 -19.66 -11.84
N PRO A 109 -33.17 -19.49 -10.97
CA PRO A 109 -33.29 -18.26 -10.19
C PRO A 109 -32.01 -18.04 -9.38
N SER A 110 -31.24 -17.02 -9.77
CA SER A 110 -29.99 -16.65 -9.10
C SER A 110 -30.28 -15.99 -7.77
N ALA A 111 -29.62 -16.44 -6.70
CA ALA A 111 -29.60 -15.70 -5.45
C ALA A 111 -28.84 -14.39 -5.70
N THR A 112 -29.49 -13.25 -5.45
CA THR A 112 -28.83 -11.94 -5.58
C THR A 112 -28.31 -11.54 -4.21
N ILE A 113 -26.99 -11.39 -4.11
CA ILE A 113 -26.31 -10.86 -2.93
C ILE A 113 -26.05 -9.38 -3.18
N GLU A 114 -26.41 -8.54 -2.21
CA GLU A 114 -26.19 -7.10 -2.30
C GLU A 114 -25.34 -6.62 -1.13
N VAL A 115 -24.29 -5.84 -1.42
CA VAL A 115 -23.40 -5.26 -0.42
C VAL A 115 -23.21 -3.78 -0.72
N ALA A 116 -23.38 -2.94 0.31
CA ALA A 116 -23.09 -1.51 0.21
C ALA A 116 -21.58 -1.29 0.10
N TYR A 117 -21.14 -0.40 -0.79
CA TYR A 117 -19.73 0.01 -0.85
C TYR A 117 -19.47 1.33 -0.11
N ALA A 118 -20.46 2.21 0.00
CA ALA A 118 -20.31 3.49 0.68
C ALA A 118 -19.96 3.30 2.16
N GLY A 119 -19.03 4.10 2.66
CA GLY A 119 -18.53 4.01 4.04
C GLY A 119 -17.59 2.84 4.31
N HIS A 120 -17.44 1.90 3.37
CA HIS A 120 -16.48 0.82 3.51
C HIS A 120 -15.09 1.26 3.04
N SER A 121 -14.06 0.79 3.73
CA SER A 121 -12.70 0.74 3.22
C SER A 121 -12.52 -0.51 2.36
N ALA A 122 -11.39 -0.64 1.65
CA ALA A 122 -11.13 -1.85 0.85
C ALA A 122 -11.16 -3.12 1.73
N ILE A 123 -10.67 -3.02 2.96
CA ILE A 123 -10.68 -4.09 3.97
C ILE A 123 -12.12 -4.40 4.38
N SER A 124 -12.86 -3.40 4.86
CA SER A 124 -14.20 -3.66 5.40
C SER A 124 -15.20 -4.04 4.31
N LEU A 125 -15.01 -3.60 3.06
CA LEU A 125 -15.76 -4.04 1.89
C LEU A 125 -15.52 -5.53 1.61
N SER A 126 -14.26 -5.96 1.59
CA SER A 126 -13.89 -7.36 1.35
C SER A 126 -14.47 -8.28 2.45
N VAL A 127 -14.41 -7.84 3.70
CA VAL A 127 -15.05 -8.55 4.83
C VAL A 127 -16.58 -8.58 4.72
N ALA A 128 -17.21 -7.48 4.27
CA ALA A 128 -18.65 -7.43 4.07
C ALA A 128 -19.10 -8.43 2.99
N TRP A 129 -18.36 -8.52 1.89
CA TRP A 129 -18.59 -9.53 0.86
C TRP A 129 -18.39 -10.96 1.37
N LEU A 130 -17.32 -11.25 2.10
CA LEU A 130 -17.13 -12.56 2.71
C LEU A 130 -18.29 -12.94 3.65
N LYS A 131 -18.76 -12.01 4.48
CA LYS A 131 -19.92 -12.25 5.36
C LYS A 131 -21.19 -12.54 4.55
N ALA A 132 -21.40 -11.80 3.46
CA ALA A 132 -22.57 -11.96 2.61
C ALA A 132 -22.54 -13.30 1.84
N LEU A 133 -21.38 -13.69 1.30
CA LEU A 133 -21.15 -14.94 0.59
C LEU A 133 -21.33 -16.16 1.50
N HIS A 134 -20.77 -16.14 2.72
CA HIS A 134 -20.94 -17.24 3.69
C HIS A 134 -22.38 -17.40 4.19
N ARG A 135 -23.17 -16.32 4.21
CA ARG A 135 -24.59 -16.36 4.60
C ARG A 135 -25.51 -16.78 3.45
N SER A 136 -25.00 -16.85 2.21
CA SER A 136 -25.81 -17.25 1.07
C SER A 136 -26.25 -18.72 1.19
N PRO A 137 -27.53 -19.06 0.95
CA PRO A 137 -28.02 -20.44 0.95
C PRO A 137 -27.27 -21.37 -0.01
N THR A 138 -26.60 -20.80 -1.02
CA THR A 138 -25.79 -21.54 -2.00
C THR A 138 -24.48 -22.10 -1.40
N ALA A 139 -24.03 -21.60 -0.24
CA ALA A 139 -22.83 -22.07 0.45
C ALA A 139 -23.09 -23.28 1.38
N SER A 140 -24.35 -23.50 1.79
CA SER A 140 -24.73 -24.47 2.84
C SER A 140 -25.49 -25.70 2.35
N HIS A 141 -25.73 -25.86 1.04
CA HIS A 141 -26.30 -27.09 0.46
C HIS A 141 -25.24 -27.97 -0.20
N GLY A 142 -24.42 -28.60 0.65
CA GLY A 142 -23.50 -29.67 0.28
C GLY A 142 -24.15 -31.05 0.10
N GLN A 143 -25.48 -31.17 0.10
CA GLN A 143 -26.15 -32.46 -0.10
C GLN A 143 -27.27 -32.34 -1.13
N ARG A 144 -27.04 -32.96 -2.29
CA ARG A 144 -27.97 -33.23 -3.40
C ARG A 144 -28.42 -32.01 -4.21
N GLY A 145 -27.62 -31.69 -5.24
CA GLY A 145 -28.16 -31.25 -6.53
C GLY A 145 -27.87 -29.83 -7.00
N ASN A 146 -26.59 -29.41 -7.08
CA ASN A 146 -26.02 -28.64 -8.21
C ASN A 146 -24.59 -28.20 -7.89
N SER A 147 -23.59 -28.88 -8.46
CA SER A 147 -22.16 -28.63 -8.25
C SER A 147 -21.69 -27.24 -8.74
N VAL A 148 -22.41 -26.64 -9.70
CA VAL A 148 -22.01 -25.39 -10.38
C VAL A 148 -22.25 -24.15 -9.50
N SER A 149 -23.32 -24.09 -8.72
CA SER A 149 -23.63 -22.95 -7.83
C SER A 149 -22.70 -22.87 -6.62
N THR A 150 -22.30 -24.02 -6.09
CA THR A 150 -21.34 -24.10 -4.98
C THR A 150 -19.95 -23.68 -5.44
N HIS A 151 -19.57 -24.00 -6.69
CA HIS A 151 -18.29 -23.59 -7.26
C HIS A 151 -18.18 -22.06 -7.42
N SER A 152 -19.20 -21.39 -7.95
CA SER A 152 -19.18 -19.93 -8.16
C SER A 152 -19.05 -19.13 -6.85
N ALA A 153 -19.82 -19.48 -5.81
CA ALA A 153 -19.70 -18.83 -4.51
C ALA A 153 -18.32 -19.06 -3.88
N GLN A 154 -17.80 -20.29 -3.97
CA GLN A 154 -16.48 -20.63 -3.45
C GLN A 154 -15.35 -19.86 -4.15
N THR A 155 -15.44 -19.65 -5.47
CA THR A 155 -14.45 -18.86 -6.21
C THR A 155 -14.41 -17.41 -5.71
N HIS A 156 -15.56 -16.81 -5.42
CA HIS A 156 -15.61 -15.45 -4.88
C HIS A 156 -15.10 -15.38 -3.43
N ILE A 157 -15.38 -16.40 -2.61
CA ILE A 157 -14.82 -16.49 -1.24
C ILE A 157 -13.29 -16.51 -1.30
N GLN A 158 -12.71 -17.41 -2.10
CA GLN A 158 -11.26 -17.51 -2.28
C GLN A 158 -10.66 -16.21 -2.83
N TYR A 159 -11.38 -15.52 -3.72
CA TYR A 159 -10.95 -14.23 -4.24
C TYR A 159 -10.84 -13.17 -3.14
N PHE A 160 -11.88 -12.99 -2.32
CA PHE A 160 -11.84 -12.00 -1.24
C PHE A 160 -10.85 -12.36 -0.12
N GLU A 161 -10.65 -13.65 0.17
CA GLU A 161 -9.58 -14.11 1.05
C GLU A 161 -8.20 -13.72 0.49
N SER A 162 -7.99 -13.91 -0.81
CA SER A 162 -6.75 -13.52 -1.50
C SER A 162 -6.53 -12.01 -1.47
N ILE A 163 -7.59 -11.21 -1.65
CA ILE A 163 -7.53 -9.75 -1.53
C ILE A 163 -7.09 -9.33 -0.13
N LEU A 164 -7.69 -9.91 0.93
CA LEU A 164 -7.31 -9.61 2.30
C LEU A 164 -5.85 -10.01 2.59
N ALA A 165 -5.41 -11.16 2.07
CA ALA A 165 -4.02 -11.60 2.20
C ALA A 165 -3.04 -10.64 1.50
N VAL A 166 -3.37 -10.14 0.30
CA VAL A 166 -2.58 -9.12 -0.41
C VAL A 166 -2.51 -7.82 0.39
N ILE A 167 -3.65 -7.34 0.90
CA ILE A 167 -3.70 -6.11 1.71
C ILE A 167 -2.83 -6.27 2.97
N ALA A 168 -2.94 -7.40 3.67
CA ALA A 168 -2.15 -7.67 4.87
C ALA A 168 -0.64 -7.62 4.57
N ARG A 169 -0.19 -8.30 3.51
CA ARG A 169 1.23 -8.27 3.10
C ARG A 169 1.71 -6.86 2.77
N ALA A 170 0.91 -6.10 2.01
CA ALA A 170 1.26 -4.72 1.65
C ALA A 170 1.34 -3.80 2.88
N MET A 171 0.44 -3.98 3.86
CA MET A 171 0.46 -3.23 5.11
C MET A 171 1.69 -3.55 5.96
N ASP A 172 2.07 -4.83 6.06
CA ASP A 172 3.27 -5.23 6.79
C ASP A 172 4.55 -4.71 6.11
N ALA A 173 4.61 -4.74 4.78
CA ALA A 173 5.72 -4.13 4.02
C ALA A 173 5.83 -2.61 4.23
N ARG A 174 4.70 -1.91 4.38
CA ARG A 174 4.72 -0.47 4.71
C ARG A 174 5.13 -0.18 6.15
N ARG A 175 4.78 -1.05 7.10
CA ARG A 175 5.23 -0.90 8.50
C ARG A 175 6.74 -1.03 8.64
N THR A 176 7.39 -1.81 7.79
CA THR A 176 8.85 -1.95 7.77
C THR A 176 9.54 -0.85 6.96
N GLN A 177 8.81 -0.15 6.08
CA GLN A 177 9.33 0.93 5.25
C GLN A 177 9.06 2.29 5.90
N ALA A 178 9.99 2.78 6.71
CA ALA A 178 9.94 4.16 7.19
C ALA A 178 10.14 5.13 6.00
N SER A 179 9.11 5.92 5.69
CA SER A 179 9.26 7.04 4.74
C SER A 179 10.11 8.12 5.41
N VAL A 180 11.36 8.26 4.97
CA VAL A 180 12.27 9.33 5.43
C VAL A 180 12.18 10.47 4.42
N ASP A 181 11.90 11.69 4.90
CA ASP A 181 11.90 12.89 4.08
C ASP A 181 13.27 13.13 3.43
N GLN A 182 13.30 13.51 2.15
CA GLN A 182 14.56 13.74 1.41
C GLN A 182 15.40 14.85 2.07
N GLY A 183 14.78 15.86 2.69
CA GLY A 183 15.48 16.89 3.43
C GLY A 183 16.16 16.37 4.70
N VAL A 184 15.73 15.23 5.26
CA VAL A 184 16.47 14.53 6.31
C VAL A 184 17.71 13.87 5.72
N ILE A 185 17.60 13.15 4.60
CA ILE A 185 18.74 12.50 3.92
C ILE A 185 19.81 13.55 3.56
N ASN A 186 19.41 14.64 2.91
CA ASN A 186 20.33 15.70 2.52
C ASN A 186 21.05 16.32 3.75
N ARG A 187 20.36 16.44 4.90
CA ARG A 187 20.98 16.92 6.14
C ARG A 187 21.99 15.94 6.70
N TRP A 188 21.74 14.63 6.62
CA TRP A 188 22.70 13.61 7.00
C TRP A 188 23.94 13.61 6.09
N GLU A 189 23.76 13.78 4.78
CA GLU A 189 24.88 13.92 3.83
C GLU A 189 25.72 15.17 4.12
N VAL A 190 25.07 16.32 4.31
CA VAL A 190 25.76 17.56 4.72
C VAL A 190 26.53 17.33 6.01
N MET A 191 25.93 16.70 7.02
CA MET A 191 26.60 16.41 8.28
C MET A 191 27.82 15.52 8.07
N ARG A 192 27.72 14.43 7.30
CA ARG A 192 28.85 13.53 6.99
C ARG A 192 30.00 14.27 6.30
N ASP A 193 29.68 15.23 5.44
CA ASP A 193 30.68 15.95 4.65
C ASP A 193 31.28 17.16 5.44
N MET A 194 30.78 17.48 6.64
CA MET A 194 31.34 18.51 7.54
C MET A 194 32.62 18.04 8.26
N THR A 195 33.64 17.67 7.49
CA THR A 195 34.87 17.04 7.99
C THR A 195 35.64 17.88 9.00
N GLU A 196 35.52 19.21 8.95
CA GLU A 196 36.15 20.14 9.91
C GLU A 196 35.64 19.95 11.35
N THR A 197 34.46 19.36 11.51
CA THR A 197 33.82 19.12 12.81
C THR A 197 33.93 17.68 13.27
N HIS A 198 34.63 16.82 12.52
CA HIS A 198 34.88 15.45 12.91
C HIS A 198 35.70 15.40 14.20
N ASN A 199 35.30 14.50 15.09
CA ASN A 199 35.89 14.38 16.43
C ASN A 199 36.27 12.93 16.78
N VAL A 200 36.13 11.99 15.84
CA VAL A 200 36.62 10.61 15.96
C VAL A 200 37.39 10.24 14.71
N THR A 201 38.50 9.53 14.90
CA THR A 201 39.34 9.00 13.83
C THR A 201 39.42 7.48 13.92
N PHE A 202 39.17 6.82 12.79
CA PHE A 202 39.46 5.41 12.58
C PHE A 202 40.80 5.25 11.88
N GLU A 203 41.76 4.58 12.53
CA GLU A 203 43.04 4.23 11.95
C GLU A 203 42.90 2.89 11.22
N THR A 204 43.08 2.89 9.89
CA THR A 204 42.82 1.72 9.03
C THR A 204 44.07 1.32 8.24
N ALA A 205 44.07 0.13 7.63
CA ALA A 205 45.16 -0.32 6.75
C ALA A 205 45.47 0.65 5.59
N GLY A 206 44.45 1.40 5.14
CA GLY A 206 44.54 2.33 4.02
C GLY A 206 44.60 3.80 4.43
N GLY A 207 44.87 4.09 5.70
CA GLY A 207 44.91 5.44 6.27
C GLY A 207 43.63 5.86 7.00
N ALA A 208 43.69 7.02 7.65
CA ALA A 208 42.67 7.47 8.58
C ALA A 208 41.33 7.86 7.92
N VAL A 209 40.21 7.52 8.57
CA VAL A 209 38.86 7.98 8.23
C VAL A 209 38.26 8.70 9.43
N THR A 210 37.73 9.91 9.25
CA THR A 210 37.20 10.73 10.36
C THR A 210 35.67 10.82 10.29
N CYS A 211 35.02 11.01 11.43
CA CYS A 211 33.55 11.16 11.54
C CYS A 211 33.12 11.80 12.87
N HIS A 212 31.81 11.97 13.06
CA HIS A 212 31.20 12.46 14.31
C HIS A 212 30.84 11.31 15.27
N ASP A 213 31.27 11.39 16.52
CA ASP A 213 30.91 10.41 17.56
C ASP A 213 29.41 10.27 17.76
N ILE A 214 28.64 11.37 17.69
CA ILE A 214 27.20 11.34 17.89
C ILE A 214 26.49 10.43 16.88
N VAL A 215 26.96 10.41 15.63
CA VAL A 215 26.43 9.56 14.57
C VAL A 215 26.77 8.10 14.85
N LEU A 216 28.03 7.81 15.21
CA LEU A 216 28.47 6.47 15.58
C LEU A 216 27.70 5.90 16.77
N MET A 217 27.52 6.71 17.82
CA MET A 217 26.82 6.32 19.04
C MET A 217 25.33 6.07 18.79
N ALA A 218 24.72 6.79 17.85
CA ALA A 218 23.34 6.57 17.44
C ALA A 218 23.20 5.31 16.59
N ALA A 219 24.15 5.04 15.69
CA ALA A 219 24.10 3.93 14.73
C ALA A 219 24.58 2.59 15.29
N SER A 220 25.46 2.58 16.29
CA SER A 220 26.09 1.34 16.80
C SER A 220 26.18 1.29 18.33
N PRO A 221 25.51 0.31 18.98
CA PRO A 221 25.65 0.09 20.42
C PRO A 221 27.09 -0.21 20.85
N VAL A 222 27.88 -0.88 20.00
CA VAL A 222 29.28 -1.20 20.26
C VAL A 222 30.11 0.08 20.30
N LEU A 223 29.98 0.94 19.28
CA LEU A 223 30.70 2.22 19.24
C LEU A 223 30.22 3.16 20.35
N LYS A 224 28.93 3.11 20.70
CA LYS A 224 28.39 3.84 21.86
C LYS A 224 29.04 3.41 23.17
N ALA A 225 29.18 2.11 23.40
CA ALA A 225 29.83 1.59 24.59
C ALA A 225 31.32 1.96 24.60
N LEU A 226 32.01 1.79 23.47
CA LEU A 226 33.42 2.10 23.31
C LEU A 226 33.70 3.59 23.55
N LEU A 227 32.99 4.50 22.89
CA LEU A 227 33.21 5.96 22.99
C LEU A 227 32.78 6.57 24.34
N ARG A 228 32.00 5.85 25.14
CA ARG A 228 31.65 6.23 26.52
C ARG A 228 32.48 5.53 27.57
N SER A 229 33.32 4.58 27.18
CA SER A 229 34.18 3.84 28.10
C SER A 229 35.31 4.74 28.64
N PRO A 230 35.93 4.38 29.77
CA PRO A 230 37.16 5.02 30.23
C PRO A 230 38.41 4.55 29.45
N MET A 231 38.25 3.81 28.35
CA MET A 231 39.37 3.22 27.62
C MET A 231 40.14 4.27 26.80
N LYS A 232 41.36 3.92 26.41
CA LYS A 232 42.27 4.82 25.68
C LYS A 232 41.64 5.34 24.39
N GLU A 233 40.91 4.49 23.68
CA GLU A 233 40.22 4.78 22.42
C GLU A 233 39.15 5.85 22.59
N ALA A 234 38.45 5.87 23.73
CA ALA A 234 37.47 6.90 24.05
C ALA A 234 38.15 8.24 24.43
N ALA A 235 39.25 8.15 25.19
CA ALA A 235 40.00 9.32 25.64
C ALA A 235 40.74 10.02 24.50
N SER A 236 41.31 9.27 23.57
CA SER A 236 41.99 9.80 22.37
C SER A 236 41.04 10.04 21.20
N LYS A 237 39.79 9.57 21.29
CA LYS A 237 38.82 9.52 20.19
C LYS A 237 39.40 8.89 18.91
N SER A 238 40.30 7.92 19.09
CA SER A 238 41.01 7.24 18.01
C SER A 238 40.78 5.74 18.14
N ILE A 239 40.22 5.13 17.09
CA ILE A 239 39.84 3.71 17.05
C ILE A 239 40.72 3.00 16.03
N ALA A 240 41.53 2.05 16.47
CA ALA A 240 42.38 1.25 15.59
C ALA A 240 41.60 0.08 15.00
N VAL A 241 41.58 -0.03 13.66
CA VAL A 241 40.95 -1.12 12.90
C VAL A 241 41.91 -1.53 11.78
N GLU A 242 43.13 -1.90 12.17
CA GLU A 242 44.29 -2.08 11.28
C GLU A 242 44.10 -3.16 10.21
N GLU A 243 43.22 -4.14 10.43
CA GLU A 243 42.94 -5.20 9.47
C GLU A 243 41.86 -4.83 8.44
N THR A 244 41.16 -3.69 8.63
CA THR A 244 40.09 -3.27 7.73
C THR A 244 40.59 -2.25 6.70
N PRO A 245 40.30 -2.45 5.39
CA PRO A 245 40.61 -1.45 4.38
C PRO A 245 39.85 -0.14 4.60
N ARG A 246 40.50 1.00 4.30
CA ARG A 246 39.90 2.34 4.37
C ARG A 246 38.53 2.42 3.68
N ALA A 247 38.42 1.85 2.48
CA ALA A 247 37.18 1.86 1.71
C ALA A 247 36.05 1.08 2.40
N GLY A 248 36.38 0.02 3.15
CA GLY A 248 35.42 -0.72 3.96
C GLY A 248 34.89 0.13 5.10
N VAL A 249 35.78 0.80 5.84
CA VAL A 249 35.36 1.70 6.93
C VAL A 249 34.54 2.88 6.38
N ALA A 250 34.98 3.52 5.31
CA ALA A 250 34.27 4.65 4.69
C ALA A 250 32.91 4.28 4.08
N LEU A 251 32.65 3.01 3.76
CA LEU A 251 31.34 2.55 3.30
C LEU A 251 30.30 2.50 4.43
N PHE A 252 30.75 2.23 5.66
CA PHE A 252 29.89 2.10 6.84
C PHE A 252 29.74 3.40 7.65
N LEU A 253 30.40 4.47 7.21
CA LEU A 253 30.33 5.83 7.77
C LEU A 253 29.58 6.77 6.83
#